data_AF-A0A3C1B3M2-F1
#
_entry.id   AF-A0A3C1B3M2-F1
#
_cell.length_a   1.000
_cell.length_b   1.000
_cell.length_c   1.000
_cell.angle_alpha   90.00
_cell.angle_beta   90.00
_cell.angle_gamma   90.00
#
_symmetry.space_group_name_H-M   'P 1'
#
loop_
_entity.id
_entity.type
_entity.pdbx_description
1 polymer ?
#
loop_
_entity_poly.entity_id
_entity_poly.type
_entity_poly.pdbx_seq_one_letter_code
_entity_poly.pdbx_strand_id
1 'polypeptide(L)'
;MGRLRTITEAHKYLKEQDPGTSVTPFFLRSLVYDGAISHIKAGKKFLIDIDSLEEQLSARLVVIESPETPAIRGMRPVSIKKK
;
A
#
# COMPACT_ATOMS: atom_id res chain seq x y z
N MET A 1 -3.66 -17.75 13.88
CA MET A 1 -3.18 -18.96 13.18
C MET A 1 -2.67 -18.49 11.83
N GLY A 2 -1.38 -18.64 11.53
CA GLY A 2 -0.78 -17.99 10.35
C GLY A 2 -1.39 -18.48 9.03
N ARG A 3 -1.86 -17.55 8.21
CA ARG A 3 -2.47 -17.82 6.90
C ARG A 3 -1.40 -17.73 5.82
N LEU A 4 -0.56 -18.74 5.73
CA LEU A 4 0.52 -18.81 4.74
C LEU A 4 -0.04 -19.11 3.33
N ARG A 5 0.30 -18.27 2.35
CA ARG A 5 -0.02 -18.47 0.94
C ARG A 5 1.17 -18.16 0.04
N THR A 6 1.20 -18.75 -1.15
CA THR A 6 2.17 -18.31 -2.18
C THR A 6 1.83 -16.92 -2.69
N ILE A 7 2.80 -16.20 -3.25
CA ILE A 7 2.59 -14.86 -3.87
C ILE A 7 1.40 -14.85 -4.85
N THR A 8 1.29 -15.87 -5.70
CA THR A 8 0.21 -16.01 -6.68
C THR A 8 -1.16 -16.21 -6.02
N GLU A 9 -1.22 -17.00 -4.94
CA GLU A 9 -2.45 -17.25 -4.20
C GLU A 9 -2.84 -16.04 -3.33
N ALA A 10 -1.86 -15.33 -2.77
CA ALA A 10 -2.08 -14.10 -2.03
C ALA A 10 -2.67 -13.01 -2.95
N HIS A 11 -2.13 -12.86 -4.16
CA HIS A 11 -2.69 -11.97 -5.17
C HIS A 11 -4.13 -12.36 -5.56
N LYS A 12 -4.39 -13.65 -5.78
CA LYS A 12 -5.75 -14.14 -6.06
C LYS A 12 -6.70 -13.85 -4.92
N TYR A 13 -6.26 -14.07 -3.67
CA TYR A 13 -7.02 -13.80 -2.47
C TYR A 13 -7.37 -12.31 -2.36
N LEU A 14 -6.40 -11.41 -2.55
CA LEU A 14 -6.64 -9.97 -2.54
C LEU A 14 -7.68 -9.56 -3.60
N LYS A 15 -7.61 -10.13 -4.80
CA LYS A 15 -8.56 -9.85 -5.87
C LYS A 15 -9.97 -10.40 -5.62
N GLU A 16 -10.08 -11.49 -4.86
CA GLU A 16 -11.36 -12.08 -4.46
C GLU A 16 -12.02 -11.28 -3.33
N GLN A 17 -11.22 -10.71 -2.41
CA GLN A 17 -11.70 -9.83 -1.36
C GLN A 17 -12.04 -8.42 -1.90
N ASP A 18 -11.17 -7.87 -2.75
CA ASP A 18 -11.36 -6.58 -3.41
C ASP A 18 -11.01 -6.65 -4.92
N PRO A 19 -12.03 -6.71 -5.80
CA PRO A 19 -11.79 -6.75 -7.24
C PRO A 19 -11.19 -5.45 -7.80
N GLY A 20 -11.26 -4.34 -7.05
CA GLY A 20 -10.67 -3.04 -7.41
C GLY A 20 -9.21 -2.87 -7.03
N THR A 21 -8.63 -3.85 -6.34
CA THR A 21 -7.25 -3.78 -5.84
C THR A 21 -6.24 -3.71 -7.00
N SER A 22 -5.39 -2.68 -6.98
CA SER A 22 -4.28 -2.48 -7.95
C SER A 22 -2.97 -3.21 -7.55
N VAL A 23 -3.03 -4.08 -6.53
CA VAL A 23 -1.87 -4.85 -6.08
C VAL A 23 -1.46 -5.83 -7.16
N THR A 24 -0.18 -5.78 -7.56
CA THR A 24 0.40 -6.70 -8.52
C THR A 24 1.22 -7.79 -7.82
N PRO A 25 1.43 -8.96 -8.45
CA PRO A 25 2.35 -9.98 -7.91
C PRO A 25 3.77 -9.46 -7.73
N PHE A 26 4.19 -8.51 -8.57
CA PHE A 26 5.50 -7.86 -8.46
C PHE A 26 5.60 -7.02 -7.19
N PHE A 27 4.56 -6.25 -6.86
CA PHE A 27 4.50 -5.47 -5.62
C PHE A 27 4.65 -6.36 -4.38
N LEU A 28 3.90 -7.47 -4.32
CA LEU A 28 4.05 -8.45 -3.24
C LEU A 28 5.47 -9.01 -3.14
N ARG A 29 6.12 -9.24 -4.28
CA ARG A 29 7.52 -9.70 -4.32
C ARG A 29 8.49 -8.64 -3.81
N SER A 30 8.27 -7.37 -4.14
CA SER A 30 9.05 -6.26 -3.59
C SER A 30 8.93 -6.22 -2.06
N LEU A 31 7.71 -6.31 -1.52
CA LEU A 31 7.50 -6.29 -0.06
C LEU A 31 8.23 -7.43 0.68
N VAL A 32 8.36 -8.60 0.04
CA VAL A 32 9.17 -9.71 0.56
C VAL A 32 10.66 -9.37 0.55
N TYR A 33 11.17 -8.80 -0.53
CA TYR A 33 12.58 -8.40 -0.63
C TYR A 33 12.94 -7.24 0.31
N ASP A 34 12.02 -6.30 0.48
CA ASP A 34 12.15 -5.17 1.41
C ASP A 34 12.08 -5.63 2.88
N GLY A 35 11.69 -6.89 3.14
CA GLY A 35 11.53 -7.44 4.48
C GLY A 35 10.35 -6.85 5.26
N ALA A 36 9.42 -6.18 4.57
CA ALA A 36 8.27 -5.52 5.19
C ALA A 36 7.23 -6.52 5.73
N ILE A 37 7.18 -7.73 5.17
CA ILE A 37 6.22 -8.77 5.55
C ILE A 37 6.96 -10.05 5.96
N SER A 38 6.44 -10.70 7.01
CA SER A 38 6.83 -12.05 7.42
C SER A 38 6.64 -13.06 6.28
N HIS A 39 7.74 -13.70 5.89
CA HIS A 39 7.73 -14.68 4.81
C HIS A 39 8.65 -15.87 5.12
N ILE A 40 8.31 -17.02 4.54
CA ILE A 40 9.09 -18.26 4.61
C ILE A 40 9.48 -18.66 3.20
N LYS A 41 10.75 -19.00 3.00
CA LYS A 41 11.24 -19.51 1.72
C LYS A 41 11.02 -21.01 1.64
N ALA A 42 10.14 -21.44 0.73
CA ALA A 42 9.88 -22.84 0.42
C ALA A 42 10.50 -23.18 -0.94
N GLY A 43 11.80 -23.49 -0.93
CA GLY A 43 12.57 -23.78 -2.14
C GLY A 43 12.64 -22.56 -3.07
N LYS A 44 11.98 -22.65 -4.23
CA LYS A 44 11.89 -21.57 -5.23
C LYS A 44 10.76 -20.56 -4.94
N LYS A 45 9.81 -20.90 -4.07
CA LYS A 45 8.63 -20.08 -3.78
C LYS A 45 8.78 -19.35 -2.45
N PHE A 46 8.12 -18.20 -2.36
CA PHE A 46 7.93 -17.49 -1.10
C PHE A 46 6.51 -17.74 -0.62
N LEU A 47 6.39 -18.17 0.63
CA LEU A 47 5.15 -18.26 1.38
C LEU A 47 5.05 -17.00 2.24
N ILE A 48 4.01 -16.22 2.00
CA ILE A 48 3.74 -14.96 2.71
C ILE A 48 2.62 -15.22 3.70
N ASP A 49 2.75 -14.67 4.90
CA ASP A 49 1.64 -14.64 5.85
C ASP A 49 0.66 -13.52 5.46
N ILE A 50 -0.60 -13.87 5.20
CA ILE A 50 -1.63 -12.90 4.82
C ILE A 50 -1.90 -11.91 5.94
N ASP A 51 -1.89 -12.37 7.19
CA ASP A 51 -2.22 -11.52 8.33
C ASP A 51 -1.19 -10.36 8.43
N SER A 52 0.10 -10.66 8.27
CA SER A 52 1.15 -9.64 8.20
C SER A 52 1.06 -8.76 6.94
N LEU A 53 0.59 -9.29 5.81
CA LEU A 53 0.37 -8.52 4.59
C LEU A 53 -0.76 -7.49 4.76
N GLU A 54 -1.89 -7.90 5.34
CA GLU A 54 -3.04 -7.03 5.62
C GLU A 54 -2.67 -5.93 6.63
N GLU A 55 -1.91 -6.28 7.66
CA GLU A 55 -1.37 -5.32 8.63
C GLU A 55 -0.45 -4.29 7.97
N GLN A 56 0.46 -4.73 7.09
CA GLN A 56 1.33 -3.82 6.33
C GLN A 56 0.58 -2.90 5.38
N LEU A 57 -0.44 -3.40 4.68
CA LEU A 57 -1.29 -2.58 3.82
C LEU A 57 -2.04 -1.52 4.66
N SER A 58 -2.62 -1.94 5.78
CA SER A 58 -3.34 -1.06 6.70
C SER A 58 -2.42 0.02 7.27
N ALA A 59 -1.23 -0.35 7.75
CA ALA A 59 -0.25 0.60 8.28
C ALA A 59 0.17 1.65 7.24
N ARG A 60 0.29 1.27 5.96
CA ARG A 60 0.59 2.21 4.87
C ARG A 60 -0.55 3.17 4.55
N LEU A 61 -1.81 2.77 4.76
CA LEU A 61 -2.99 3.61 4.48
C LEU A 61 -3.22 4.69 5.55
N VAL A 62 -2.72 4.50 6.78
CA VAL A 62 -2.94 5.40 7.94
C VAL A 62 -2.20 6.75 7.83
N VAL A 63 -1.43 7.00 6.75
CA VAL A 63 -0.61 8.22 6.57
C VAL A 63 -1.43 9.48 6.20
N ILE A 64 -2.72 9.55 6.52
CA ILE A 64 -3.55 10.74 6.23
C ILE A 64 -4.35 11.19 7.47
N GLU A 65 -3.66 11.42 8.60
CA GLU A 65 -4.18 12.34 9.61
C GLU A 65 -3.66 13.74 9.30
N SER A 66 -4.40 14.40 8.41
CA SER A 66 -4.48 15.85 8.16
C SER A 66 -3.62 16.73 9.09
N PRO A 67 -2.52 17.36 8.61
CA PRO A 67 -2.12 18.63 9.18
C PRO A 67 -3.24 19.64 8.89
N GLU A 68 -3.94 20.00 9.95
CA GLU A 68 -4.97 21.02 10.10
C GLU A 68 -4.80 22.16 9.09
N THR A 69 -5.80 22.32 8.23
CA THR A 69 -6.07 23.46 7.32
C THR A 69 -4.87 24.16 6.69
N PRO A 70 -4.70 24.13 5.35
CA PRO A 70 -3.77 25.03 4.71
C PRO A 70 -4.22 26.47 5.03
N ALA A 71 -3.40 27.21 5.78
CA ALA A 71 -3.51 28.65 5.80
C ALA A 71 -3.40 29.08 4.34
N ILE A 72 -4.53 29.45 3.74
CA ILE A 72 -4.59 30.04 2.43
C ILE A 72 -3.72 31.30 2.52
N ARG A 73 -2.45 31.18 2.15
CA ARG A 73 -1.62 32.34 1.88
C ARG A 73 -2.17 32.86 0.56
N GLY A 74 -3.21 33.68 0.68
CA GLY A 74 -3.92 34.26 -0.45
C GLY A 74 -2.92 34.77 -1.47
N MET A 75 -3.19 34.51 -2.74
CA MET A 75 -2.48 35.18 -3.82
C MET A 75 -2.50 36.68 -3.53
N ARG A 76 -1.34 37.35 -3.62
CA ARG A 76 -1.32 38.81 -3.64
C ARG A 76 -2.14 39.25 -4.86
N PRO A 77 -3.14 40.15 -4.72
CA PRO A 77 -3.85 40.66 -5.88
C PRO A 77 -2.83 41.32 -6.82
N VAL A 78 -2.75 40.84 -8.05
CA VAL A 78 -2.05 41.55 -9.11
C VAL A 78 -2.92 42.73 -9.49
N SER A 79 -2.45 43.95 -9.24
CA SER A 79 -3.13 45.15 -9.72
C SER A 79 -3.19 45.11 -11.25
N ILE A 80 -4.39 44.88 -11.79
CA ILE A 80 -4.65 45.01 -13.22
C ILE A 80 -4.54 46.50 -13.55
N LYS A 81 -3.44 46.91 -14.19
CA LYS A 81 -3.26 48.28 -14.66
C LYS A 81 -4.21 48.49 -15.85
N LYS A 82 -5.27 49.28 -15.68
CA LYS A 82 -6.10 49.77 -16.79
C LYS A 82 -5.21 50.61 -17.72
N LYS A 83 -5.14 50.22 -19.00
CA LYS A 83 -4.78 51.10 -20.10
C LYS A 83 -5.50 50.63 -21.36
#